data_AF-A0A926D492-F1
#
_entry.id   AF-A0A926D492-F1
#
_cell.length_a   1.000
_cell.length_b   1.000
_cell.length_c   1.000
_cell.angle_alpha   90.00
_cell.angle_beta   90.00
_cell.angle_gamma   90.00
#
_symmetry.space_group_name_H-M   'P 1'
#
loop_
_entity.id
_entity.type
_entity.pdbx_description
1 polymer ?
#
loop_
_entity_poly.entity_id
_entity_poly.type
_entity_poly.pdbx_seq_one_letter_code
_entity_poly.pdbx_strand_id
1 'polypeptide(L)'
;MEMALNVRRNKKGFTLVEVIVVLVILAILAAILVPSMVGWIDKAQKKTAVVEGRTILVAAQTIVSENYPMADGAMAEPQVKEVTDLAQLDGISDVEITVTGNKVTAFTFTSSESFTVTYDGSTITAE
;
A
#
# COMPACT_ATOMS: atom_id res chain seq x y z
N MET A 1 -69.77 -27.52 4.75
CA MET A 1 -68.73 -28.43 5.26
C MET A 1 -67.38 -27.79 4.97
N GLU A 2 -66.90 -26.93 5.87
CA GLU A 2 -65.55 -26.39 5.76
C GLU A 2 -64.59 -27.32 6.50
N MET A 3 -63.58 -27.82 5.79
CA MET A 3 -62.41 -28.47 6.40
C MET A 3 -61.32 -27.41 6.57
N ALA A 4 -61.15 -26.91 7.79
CA ALA A 4 -60.00 -26.08 8.12
C ALA A 4 -58.74 -26.97 8.24
N LEU A 5 -57.82 -26.82 7.29
CA LEU A 5 -56.48 -27.44 7.33
C LEU A 5 -55.67 -26.82 8.48
N ASN A 6 -55.50 -27.57 9.56
CA ASN A 6 -54.64 -27.18 10.67
C ASN A 6 -53.16 -27.35 10.29
N VAL A 7 -52.56 -26.31 9.72
CA VAL A 7 -51.12 -26.22 9.45
C VAL A 7 -50.37 -26.16 10.77
N ARG A 8 -49.83 -27.30 11.22
CA ARG A 8 -48.91 -27.36 12.36
C ARG A 8 -47.63 -26.61 12.03
N ARG A 9 -47.48 -25.37 12.52
CA ARG A 9 -46.21 -24.63 12.47
C ARG A 9 -45.19 -25.33 13.37
N ASN A 10 -44.34 -26.16 12.78
CA ASN A 10 -43.12 -26.66 13.41
C ASN A 10 -42.19 -25.47 13.68
N LYS A 11 -42.30 -24.87 14.88
CA LYS A 11 -41.28 -23.94 15.39
C LYS A 11 -40.08 -24.76 15.84
N LYS A 12 -39.27 -25.23 14.89
CA LYS A 12 -37.88 -25.63 15.17
C LYS A 12 -37.08 -24.33 15.38
N GLY A 13 -37.23 -23.75 16.56
CA GLY A 13 -36.46 -22.59 16.98
C GLY A 13 -35.03 -23.03 17.28
N PHE A 14 -34.06 -22.32 16.73
CA PHE A 14 -32.67 -22.41 17.15
C PHE A 14 -32.61 -22.17 18.66
N THR A 15 -31.95 -23.04 19.41
CA THR A 15 -31.81 -22.83 20.85
C THR A 15 -30.80 -21.70 21.08
N LEU A 16 -31.04 -20.83 22.08
CA LEU A 16 -30.07 -19.76 22.42
C LEU A 16 -28.68 -20.34 22.74
N VAL A 17 -28.65 -21.57 23.28
CA VAL A 17 -27.44 -22.33 23.57
C VAL A 17 -26.65 -22.66 22.29
N GLU A 18 -27.33 -23.02 21.21
CA GLU A 18 -26.68 -23.34 19.94
C GLU A 18 -26.11 -22.08 19.27
N VAL A 19 -26.75 -20.92 19.43
CA VAL A 19 -26.20 -19.63 18.96
C VAL A 19 -24.98 -19.21 19.76
N ILE A 20 -25.03 -19.30 21.09
CA ILE A 20 -23.92 -18.79 21.94
C ILE A 20 -22.64 -19.62 21.77
N VAL A 21 -22.75 -20.94 21.59
CA VAL A 21 -21.59 -21.81 21.33
C VAL A 21 -20.92 -21.42 20.01
N VAL A 22 -21.69 -21.13 18.96
CA VAL A 22 -21.15 -20.68 17.67
C VAL A 22 -20.46 -19.33 17.79
N LEU A 23 -21.07 -18.35 18.48
CA LEU A 23 -20.45 -17.04 18.71
C LEU A 23 -19.15 -17.13 19.49
N VAL A 24 -19.05 -18.03 20.46
CA VAL A 24 -17.81 -18.27 21.22
C VAL A 24 -16.70 -18.82 20.31
N ILE A 25 -17.00 -19.80 19.46
CA ILE A 25 -16.02 -20.34 18.51
C ILE A 25 -15.58 -19.27 17.51
N LEU A 26 -16.51 -18.49 16.97
CA LEU A 26 -16.20 -17.38 16.06
C LEU A 26 -15.32 -16.32 16.74
N ALA A 27 -15.56 -16.01 18.02
CA ALA A 27 -14.73 -15.07 18.77
C ALA A 27 -13.29 -15.57 18.93
N ILE A 28 -13.09 -16.86 19.24
CA ILE A 28 -11.74 -17.45 19.37
C ILE A 28 -11.01 -17.45 18.03
N LEU A 29 -11.69 -17.85 16.94
CA LEU A 29 -11.10 -17.85 15.61
C LEU A 29 -10.74 -16.44 15.15
N ALA A 30 -11.61 -15.46 15.37
CA ALA A 30 -11.35 -14.07 15.04
C ALA A 30 -10.14 -13.51 15.81
N ALA A 31 -10.02 -13.84 17.11
CA ALA A 31 -8.91 -13.36 17.94
C ALA A 31 -7.53 -13.79 17.42
N ILE A 32 -7.42 -14.98 16.83
CA ILE A 32 -6.15 -15.47 16.26
C ILE A 32 -5.95 -14.95 14.82
N LEU A 33 -7.04 -14.81 14.06
CA LEU A 33 -6.97 -14.45 12.64
C LEU A 33 -6.67 -12.96 12.40
N VAL A 34 -7.27 -12.06 13.19
CA VAL A 34 -7.13 -10.61 13.04
C VAL A 34 -5.66 -10.13 13.09
N PRO A 35 -4.83 -10.49 14.09
CA PRO A 35 -3.44 -10.02 14.12
C PRO A 35 -2.60 -10.51 12.92
N SER A 36 -2.85 -11.74 12.47
CA SER A 36 -2.18 -12.29 11.27
C SER A 36 -2.55 -11.52 10.01
N MET A 37 -3.82 -11.14 9.87
CA MET A 37 -4.31 -10.39 8.71
C MET A 37 -3.77 -8.95 8.69
N VAL A 38 -3.77 -8.26 9.84
CA VAL A 38 -3.25 -6.89 9.95
C VAL A 38 -1.75 -6.83 9.60
N GLY A 39 -0.95 -7.79 10.07
CA GLY A 39 0.48 -7.85 9.73
C GLY A 39 0.76 -8.15 8.24
N TRP A 40 -0.17 -8.81 7.53
CA TRP A 40 -0.03 -9.02 6.08
C TRP A 40 -0.37 -7.78 5.27
N ILE A 41 -1.31 -6.96 5.76
CA ILE A 41 -1.67 -5.68 5.14
C ILE A 41 -0.47 -4.73 5.16
N ASP A 42 0.20 -4.56 6.31
CA ASP A 42 1.41 -3.73 6.42
C ASP A 42 2.50 -4.19 5.43
N LYS A 43 2.75 -5.50 5.35
CA LYS A 43 3.73 -6.06 4.38
C LYS A 43 3.31 -5.83 2.93
N ALA A 44 2.03 -5.92 2.62
CA ALA A 44 1.53 -5.67 1.27
C ALA A 44 1.69 -4.20 0.90
N GLN A 45 1.35 -3.28 1.82
CA GLN A 45 1.51 -1.84 1.63
C GLN A 45 2.99 -1.45 1.47
N LYS A 46 3.90 -1.98 2.31
CA LYS A 46 5.36 -1.79 2.15
C LYS A 46 5.85 -2.28 0.79
N LYS A 47 5.35 -3.42 0.30
CA LYS A 47 5.69 -3.91 -1.05
C LYS A 47 5.20 -2.97 -2.14
N THR A 48 3.98 -2.43 -2.02
CA THR A 48 3.45 -1.44 -2.95
C THR A 48 4.33 -0.18 -2.95
N ALA A 49 4.69 0.35 -1.78
CA ALA A 49 5.56 1.51 -1.65
C ALA A 49 6.95 1.29 -2.27
N VAL A 50 7.53 0.09 -2.15
CA VAL A 50 8.78 -0.27 -2.85
C VAL A 50 8.60 -0.30 -4.37
N VAL A 51 7.45 -0.74 -4.88
CA VAL A 51 7.15 -0.71 -6.32
C VAL A 51 6.98 0.72 -6.82
N GLU A 52 6.27 1.57 -6.06
CA GLU A 52 6.18 3.01 -6.33
C GLU A 52 7.56 3.65 -6.41
N GLY A 53 8.46 3.31 -5.48
CA GLY A 53 9.83 3.82 -5.50
C GLY A 53 10.63 3.38 -6.71
N ARG A 54 10.38 2.18 -7.27
CA ARG A 54 10.99 1.76 -8.54
C ARG A 54 10.47 2.60 -9.71
N THR A 55 9.18 2.90 -9.72
CA THR A 55 8.59 3.76 -10.75
C THR A 55 9.17 5.18 -10.68
N ILE A 56 9.30 5.72 -9.48
CA ILE A 56 9.92 7.03 -9.22
C ILE A 56 11.39 7.03 -9.63
N LEU A 57 12.15 5.98 -9.32
CA LEU A 57 13.55 5.86 -9.75
C LEU A 57 13.66 5.95 -11.28
N VAL A 58 12.81 5.23 -12.00
CA VAL A 58 12.82 5.23 -13.47
C VAL A 58 12.41 6.60 -14.01
N ALA A 59 11.37 7.22 -13.47
CA ALA A 59 10.92 8.56 -13.85
C ALA A 59 12.00 9.62 -13.56
N ALA A 60 12.58 9.63 -12.37
CA ALA A 60 13.65 10.53 -11.98
C ALA A 60 14.90 10.33 -12.83
N GLN A 61 15.30 9.08 -13.10
CA GLN A 61 16.42 8.77 -13.97
C GLN A 61 16.16 9.22 -15.42
N THR A 62 14.90 9.18 -15.88
CA THR A 62 14.49 9.68 -17.19
C THR A 62 14.65 11.20 -17.25
N ILE A 63 14.11 11.92 -16.27
CA ILE A 63 14.23 13.39 -16.16
C ILE A 63 15.71 13.81 -16.06
N VAL A 64 16.50 13.15 -15.21
CA VAL A 64 17.93 13.42 -15.08
C VAL A 64 18.66 13.18 -16.41
N SER A 65 18.29 12.14 -17.16
CA SER A 65 18.89 11.86 -18.46
C SER A 65 18.47 12.85 -19.56
N GLU A 66 17.25 13.38 -19.49
CA GLU A 66 16.74 14.40 -20.40
C GLU A 66 17.33 15.79 -20.09
N ASN A 67 17.54 16.10 -18.80
CA ASN A 67 18.02 17.39 -18.31
C ASN A 67 19.52 17.44 -17.98
N TYR A 68 20.29 16.39 -18.29
CA TYR A 68 21.73 16.40 -18.12
C TYR A 68 22.37 17.52 -19.00
N PRO A 69 23.24 18.40 -18.44
CA PRO A 69 23.73 19.60 -19.14
C PRO A 69 24.48 19.26 -20.45
N MET A 70 24.34 19.99 -21.57
CA MET A 70 24.38 21.45 -21.78
C MET A 70 25.55 22.15 -21.08
N ALA A 71 26.74 22.11 -21.72
CA ALA A 71 27.92 22.98 -21.61
C ALA A 71 28.52 23.45 -20.25
N ASP A 72 27.79 23.57 -19.13
CA ASP A 72 28.25 24.31 -17.93
C ASP A 72 28.08 23.56 -16.58
N GLY A 73 27.79 22.25 -16.61
CA GLY A 73 27.91 21.39 -15.42
C GLY A 73 26.89 21.61 -14.30
N ALA A 74 25.93 22.53 -14.45
CA ALA A 74 24.79 22.64 -13.56
C ALA A 74 23.78 21.51 -13.83
N MET A 75 23.48 20.72 -12.80
CA MET A 75 22.47 19.67 -12.84
C MET A 75 21.10 20.28 -12.58
N ALA A 76 20.12 20.09 -13.45
CA ALA A 76 18.73 20.37 -13.07
C ALA A 76 18.31 19.29 -12.07
N GLU A 77 18.03 19.70 -10.82
CA GLU A 77 17.42 18.80 -9.85
C GLU A 77 16.03 18.42 -10.38
N PRO A 78 15.70 17.12 -10.50
CA PRO A 78 14.38 16.71 -10.94
C PRO A 78 13.36 17.23 -9.93
N GLN A 79 12.41 18.05 -10.37
CA GLN A 79 11.39 18.56 -9.48
C GLN A 79 10.46 17.42 -9.07
N VAL A 80 10.12 17.38 -7.78
CA VAL A 80 9.23 16.37 -7.18
C VAL A 80 7.98 16.15 -8.03
N LYS A 81 7.35 17.25 -8.46
CA LYS A 81 6.12 17.23 -9.24
C LYS A 81 6.30 16.61 -10.63
N GLU A 82 7.43 16.84 -11.29
CA GLU A 82 7.70 16.26 -12.62
C GLU A 82 7.91 14.75 -12.52
N VAL A 83 8.58 14.29 -11.46
CA VAL A 83 8.82 12.87 -11.21
C VAL A 83 7.50 12.16 -10.87
N THR A 84 6.66 12.76 -10.03
CA THR A 84 5.36 12.18 -9.65
C THR A 84 4.37 12.18 -10.82
N ASP A 85 4.38 13.23 -11.65
CA ASP A 85 3.51 13.33 -12.84
C ASP A 85 3.89 12.28 -13.89
N LEU A 86 5.20 12.03 -14.10
CA LEU A 86 5.67 10.94 -14.98
C LEU A 86 5.41 9.55 -14.40
N ALA A 87 5.54 9.40 -13.08
CA ALA A 87 5.25 8.15 -12.40
C ALA A 87 3.74 7.86 -12.31
N GLN A 88 2.87 8.85 -12.57
CA GLN A 88 1.42 8.78 -12.36
C GLN A 88 1.05 8.38 -10.93
N LEU A 89 1.80 8.89 -9.95
CA LEU A 89 1.59 8.58 -8.54
C LEU A 89 1.11 9.84 -7.81
N ASP A 90 -0.08 9.75 -7.24
CA ASP A 90 -0.68 10.80 -6.41
C ASP A 90 -0.37 10.58 -4.92
N GLY A 91 -0.26 11.67 -4.16
CA GLY A 91 -0.14 11.61 -2.69
C GLY A 91 1.28 11.33 -2.17
N ILE A 92 2.31 11.56 -2.98
CA ILE A 92 3.71 11.51 -2.55
C ILE A 92 4.12 12.85 -1.92
N SER A 93 4.75 12.81 -0.75
CA SER A 93 5.28 13.99 -0.05
C SER A 93 6.73 13.80 0.40
N ASP A 94 7.40 14.88 0.86
CA ASP A 94 8.76 14.87 1.42
C ASP A 94 9.80 14.18 0.53
N VAL A 95 9.87 14.59 -0.73
CA VAL A 95 10.75 13.97 -1.72
C VAL A 95 12.11 14.67 -1.73
N GLU A 96 13.16 13.94 -1.37
CA GLU A 96 14.55 14.38 -1.59
C GLU A 96 15.19 13.47 -2.63
N ILE A 97 15.73 14.04 -3.70
CA ILE A 97 16.41 13.27 -4.76
C ILE A 97 17.87 13.74 -4.81
N THR A 98 18.80 12.83 -4.54
CA THR A 98 20.23 13.09 -4.69
C THR A 98 20.70 12.53 -6.02
N VAL A 99 21.24 13.42 -6.85
CA VAL A 99 21.78 13.09 -8.17
C VAL A 99 23.28 13.39 -8.17
N THR A 100 24.11 12.46 -8.65
CA THR A 100 25.56 12.68 -8.80
C THR A 100 25.99 12.26 -10.19
N GLY A 101 26.36 13.23 -11.03
CA GLY A 101 26.56 12.96 -12.46
C GLY A 101 25.28 12.44 -13.10
N ASN A 102 25.35 11.58 -14.13
CA ASN A 102 24.15 11.18 -14.89
C ASN A 102 23.29 10.09 -14.20
N LYS A 103 23.30 10.02 -12.86
CA LYS A 103 22.65 8.94 -12.11
C LYS A 103 22.01 9.46 -10.83
N VAL A 104 20.80 8.98 -10.57
CA VAL A 104 20.16 9.10 -9.25
C VAL A 104 20.92 8.18 -8.28
N THR A 105 21.54 8.76 -7.26
CA THR A 105 22.37 8.03 -6.28
C THR A 105 21.62 7.77 -4.98
N ALA A 106 20.64 8.61 -4.64
CA ALA A 106 19.70 8.34 -3.56
C ALA A 106 18.37 9.06 -3.82
N PHE A 107 17.28 8.54 -3.27
CA PHE A 107 16.07 9.33 -3.09
C PHE A 107 15.31 8.89 -1.84
N THR A 108 14.60 9.81 -1.22
CA THR A 108 13.63 9.55 -0.15
C THR A 108 12.30 10.14 -0.58
N PHE A 109 11.20 9.44 -0.29
CA PHE A 109 9.86 10.00 -0.41
C PHE A 109 8.91 9.32 0.57
N THR A 110 7.87 10.03 0.97
CA THR A 110 6.76 9.49 1.76
C THR A 110 5.63 9.09 0.79
N SER A 111 5.27 7.81 0.78
CA SER A 111 4.11 7.30 0.02
C SER A 111 2.80 7.76 0.66
N SER A 112 1.70 7.73 -0.08
CA SER A 112 0.35 8.15 0.36
C SER A 112 -0.12 7.45 1.65
N GLU A 113 0.38 6.25 1.91
CA GLU A 113 0.08 5.43 3.10
C GLU A 113 1.03 5.73 4.28
N SER A 114 1.77 6.85 4.26
CA SER A 114 2.73 7.30 5.29
C SER A 114 3.97 6.44 5.50
N PHE A 115 4.29 5.54 4.56
CA PHE A 115 5.56 4.80 4.56
C PHE A 115 6.67 5.63 3.96
N THR A 116 7.83 5.65 4.62
CA THR A 116 9.02 6.32 4.11
C THR A 116 9.80 5.36 3.22
N VAL A 117 9.89 5.68 1.94
CA VAL A 117 10.64 4.89 0.95
C VAL A 117 11.99 5.54 0.72
N THR A 118 13.05 4.77 0.95
CA THR A 118 14.44 5.21 0.77
C THR A 118 15.12 4.37 -0.31
N TYR A 119 15.87 5.03 -1.18
CA TYR A 119 16.80 4.43 -2.12
C TYR A 119 18.21 4.94 -1.83
N ASP A 120 19.16 4.02 -1.64
CA ASP A 120 20.55 4.29 -1.29
C ASP A 120 21.54 4.02 -2.45
N GLY A 121 21.04 3.95 -3.67
CA GLY A 121 21.85 3.66 -4.86
C GLY A 121 22.03 2.17 -5.14
N SER A 122 21.61 1.28 -4.23
CA SER A 122 21.64 -0.17 -4.44
C SER A 122 20.31 -0.86 -4.12
N THR A 123 19.57 -0.36 -3.14
CA THR A 123 18.37 -1.02 -2.61
C THR A 123 17.25 -0.01 -2.35
N ILE A 124 16.01 -0.45 -2.52
CA ILE A 124 14.81 0.34 -2.20
C ILE A 124 14.16 -0.32 -0.99
N THR A 125 14.02 0.44 0.09
CA THR A 125 13.43 0.01 1.38
C THR A 125 12.26 0.91 1.73
N ALA A 126 11.18 0.33 2.26
CA ALA A 126 10.02 1.06 2.78
C ALA A 126 9.86 0.77 4.28
N GLU A 127 9.87 1.82 5.08
CA GLU A 127 9.72 1.77 6.55
C GLU A 127 8.42 2.42 7.01
#